data_AF-A0A024GAT6-F1
#
_entry.id   AF-A0A024GAT6-F1
#
_cell.length_a   1.000
_cell.length_b   1.000
_cell.length_c   1.000
_cell.angle_alpha   90.00
_cell.angle_beta   90.00
_cell.angle_gamma   90.00
#
_symmetry.space_group_name_H-M   'P 1'
#
loop_
_entity.id
_entity.type
_entity.pdbx_description
1 polymer ?
#
loop_
_entity_poly.entity_id
_entity_poly.type
_entity_poly.pdbx_seq_one_letter_code
_entity_poly.pdbx_strand_id
1 'polypeptide(L)'
;MNNGNYKFGFAQSQQAKDEAVGTLLASLDWAVYSFSSQRYLLGICPRKADLRLFMTLIPFDEVYIVHLKTNEEMIEDYPNLRNYLREIYQIPEVKKAISM
;
A
#
# COMPACT_ATOMS: atom_id res chain seq x y z
N MET A 1 6.67 -4.07 5.09
CA MET A 1 5.95 -3.02 4.35
C MET A 1 6.31 -1.61 4.78
N ASN A 2 5.91 -1.11 5.98
CA ASN A 2 6.07 0.33 6.33
C ASN A 2 7.49 0.93 6.23
N ASN A 3 8.56 0.14 6.38
CA ASN A 3 9.94 0.65 6.23
C ASN A 3 10.45 0.65 4.77
N GLY A 4 9.75 -0.01 3.85
CA GLY A 4 10.13 -0.07 2.43
C GLY A 4 10.01 1.30 1.75
N ASN A 5 8.93 2.02 2.05
CA ASN A 5 8.66 3.34 1.47
C ASN A 5 9.75 4.38 1.84
N TYR A 6 10.26 4.32 3.08
CA TYR A 6 11.35 5.18 3.54
C TYR A 6 12.68 4.85 2.85
N LYS A 7 13.01 3.56 2.73
CA LYS A 7 14.25 3.14 2.03
C LYS A 7 14.26 3.59 0.58
N PHE A 8 13.09 3.60 -0.06
CA PHE A 8 12.94 4.05 -1.43
C PHE A 8 13.14 5.57 -1.57
N GLY A 9 12.46 6.38 -0.75
CA GLY A 9 12.52 7.85 -0.84
C GLY A 9 13.91 8.44 -0.53
N PHE A 10 14.76 7.72 0.21
CA PHE A 10 16.11 8.16 0.57
C PHE A 10 17.23 7.42 -0.18
N ALA A 11 16.90 6.58 -1.16
CA ALA A 11 17.90 5.83 -1.92
C ALA A 11 18.76 6.76 -2.79
N GLN A 12 20.07 6.80 -2.52
CA GLN A 12 21.03 7.65 -3.23
C GLN A 12 21.68 6.99 -4.46
N SER A 13 21.47 5.68 -4.67
CA SER A 13 21.97 4.94 -5.83
C SER A 13 20.84 4.29 -6.62
N GLN A 14 21.08 4.03 -7.91
CA GLN A 14 20.11 3.34 -8.76
C GLN A 14 19.83 1.92 -8.24
N GLN A 15 20.88 1.18 -7.85
CA GLN A 15 20.73 -0.15 -7.26
C GLN A 15 19.84 -0.16 -6.01
N ALA A 16 20.02 0.80 -5.09
CA ALA A 16 19.18 0.89 -3.90
C ALA A 16 17.72 1.23 -4.23
N LYS A 17 17.48 1.99 -5.30
CA LYS A 17 16.12 2.24 -5.81
C LYS A 17 15.51 0.95 -6.35
N ASP A 18 16.23 0.23 -7.21
CA ASP A 18 15.75 -1.01 -7.83
C ASP A 18 15.41 -2.09 -6.78
N GLU A 19 16.28 -2.27 -5.77
CA GLU A 19 16.03 -3.19 -4.65
C GLU A 19 14.80 -2.78 -3.82
N ALA A 20 14.62 -1.48 -3.60
CA ALA A 20 13.48 -0.96 -2.87
C ALA A 20 12.17 -1.08 -3.67
N VAL A 21 12.21 -0.92 -5.00
CA VAL A 21 11.08 -1.23 -5.89
C VAL A 21 10.71 -2.71 -5.80
N GLY A 22 11.68 -3.61 -5.95
CA GLY A 22 11.41 -5.05 -5.87
C GLY A 22 10.79 -5.46 -4.53
N THR A 23 11.30 -4.90 -3.43
CA THR A 23 10.73 -5.13 -2.09
C THR A 23 9.29 -4.62 -1.96
N LEU A 24 9.00 -3.48 -2.60
CA LEU A 24 7.67 -2.88 -2.61
C LEU A 24 6.67 -3.71 -3.42
N LEU A 25 7.04 -4.12 -4.63
CA LEU A 25 6.19 -4.96 -5.49
C LEU A 25 5.90 -6.31 -4.83
N ALA A 26 6.92 -6.97 -4.28
CA ALA A 26 6.71 -8.21 -3.51
C ALA A 26 5.78 -8.01 -2.30
N SER A 27 5.79 -6.81 -1.70
CA SER A 27 4.88 -6.47 -0.63
C SER A 27 3.44 -6.24 -1.12
N LEU A 28 3.27 -5.67 -2.32
CA LEU A 28 1.97 -5.53 -2.97
C LEU A 28 1.39 -6.91 -3.32
N ASP A 29 2.18 -7.80 -3.91
CA ASP A 29 1.79 -9.19 -4.21
C ASP A 29 1.29 -9.92 -2.96
N TRP A 30 2.03 -9.78 -1.86
CA TRP A 30 1.63 -10.35 -0.58
C TRP A 30 0.28 -9.79 -0.09
N ALA A 31 0.04 -8.49 -0.25
CA ALA A 31 -1.21 -7.86 0.15
C ALA A 31 -2.38 -8.36 -0.72
N VAL A 32 -2.20 -8.40 -2.04
CA VAL A 32 -3.18 -8.93 -3.00
C VAL A 32 -3.55 -10.38 -2.65
N TYR A 33 -2.54 -11.23 -2.43
CA TYR A 33 -2.75 -12.61 -2.01
C TYR A 33 -3.50 -12.70 -0.67
N SER A 34 -3.09 -11.90 0.32
CA SER A 34 -3.72 -11.91 1.64
C SER A 34 -5.20 -11.54 1.56
N PHE A 35 -5.55 -10.45 0.86
CA PHE A 35 -6.94 -10.00 0.77
C PHE A 35 -7.79 -10.76 -0.25
N SER A 36 -7.23 -11.79 -0.91
CA SER A 36 -8.02 -12.71 -1.73
C SER A 36 -8.94 -13.63 -0.92
N SER A 37 -8.60 -13.88 0.36
CA SER A 37 -9.30 -14.86 1.20
C SER A 37 -9.77 -14.32 2.56
N GLN A 38 -9.38 -13.09 2.91
CA GLN A 38 -9.76 -12.46 4.17
C GLN A 38 -10.01 -10.96 3.99
N ARG A 39 -10.94 -10.42 4.79
CA ARG A 39 -11.37 -9.02 4.69
C ARG A 39 -10.39 -8.03 5.34
N TYR A 40 -9.76 -8.45 6.45
CA TYR A 40 -8.77 -7.68 7.19
C TYR A 40 -7.60 -8.59 7.57
N LEU A 41 -6.48 -8.00 8.00
CA LEU A 41 -5.30 -8.78 8.38
C LEU A 41 -5.56 -9.70 9.58
N LEU A 42 -6.46 -9.31 10.49
CA LEU A 42 -6.72 -10.01 11.74
C LEU A 42 -8.23 -10.15 12.02
N GLY A 43 -8.88 -11.00 11.24
CA GLY A 43 -10.28 -11.39 11.45
C GLY A 43 -11.29 -10.48 10.75
N ILE A 44 -12.38 -10.15 11.44
CA ILE A 44 -13.57 -9.53 10.83
C ILE A 44 -13.69 -8.02 11.01
N CYS A 45 -12.80 -7.40 11.80
CA CYS A 45 -12.80 -5.96 12.05
C CYS A 45 -11.38 -5.39 11.84
N PRO A 46 -11.26 -4.13 11.36
CA PRO A 46 -9.95 -3.51 11.19
C PRO A 46 -9.25 -3.32 12.54
N ARG A 47 -7.95 -3.60 12.57
CA ARG A 47 -7.08 -3.46 13.74
C ARG A 47 -5.93 -2.48 13.45
N LYS A 48 -5.08 -2.26 14.45
CA LYS A 48 -3.88 -1.42 14.33
C LYS A 48 -2.95 -1.87 13.19
N ALA A 49 -2.90 -3.17 12.90
CA ALA A 49 -2.14 -3.71 11.77
C ALA A 49 -2.69 -3.18 10.44
N ASP A 50 -4.02 -3.16 10.29
CA ASP A 50 -4.68 -2.67 9.09
C ASP A 50 -4.45 -1.18 8.87
N LEU A 51 -4.53 -0.37 9.94
CA LEU A 51 -4.22 1.06 9.83
C LEU A 51 -2.77 1.32 9.40
N ARG A 52 -1.81 0.50 9.87
CA ARG A 52 -0.40 0.62 9.46
C ARG A 52 -0.19 0.28 7.99
N LEU A 53 -0.87 -0.77 7.53
CA LEU A 53 -0.81 -1.19 6.13
C LEU A 53 -1.51 -0.18 5.23
N PHE A 54 -2.71 0.27 5.61
CA PHE A 54 -3.47 1.31 4.93
C PHE A 54 -2.62 2.56 4.68
N MET A 55 -1.90 3.07 5.67
CA MET A 55 -1.04 4.26 5.51
C MET A 55 0.12 4.04 4.53
N THR A 56 0.49 2.79 4.26
CA THR A 56 1.52 2.44 3.27
C THR A 56 0.93 2.40 1.86
N LEU A 57 -0.31 1.93 1.74
CA LEU A 57 -0.98 1.67 0.48
C LEU A 57 -1.77 2.86 -0.07
N ILE A 58 -2.32 3.72 0.79
CA ILE A 58 -3.18 4.82 0.33
C ILE A 58 -2.48 5.81 -0.61
N PRO A 59 -1.19 6.18 -0.45
CA PRO A 59 -0.51 7.04 -1.42
C PRO A 59 0.16 6.24 -2.54
N PHE A 60 -0.06 4.91 -2.63
CA PHE A 60 0.77 4.05 -3.45
C PHE A 60 0.71 4.44 -4.93
N ASP A 61 -0.48 4.55 -5.49
CA ASP A 61 -0.66 4.87 -6.91
C ASP A 61 -0.08 6.27 -7.23
N GLU A 62 -0.39 7.27 -6.41
CA GLU A 62 0.09 8.65 -6.59
C GLU A 62 1.62 8.76 -6.54
N VAL A 63 2.25 8.12 -5.55
CA VAL A 63 3.69 8.23 -5.34
C VAL A 63 4.45 7.30 -6.28
N TYR A 64 4.03 6.05 -6.43
CA TYR A 64 4.85 5.04 -7.08
C TYR A 64 4.68 5.00 -8.59
N ILE A 65 3.55 5.40 -9.17
CA ILE A 65 3.45 5.53 -10.64
C ILE A 65 4.48 6.57 -11.13
N VAL A 66 4.60 7.69 -10.42
CA VAL A 66 5.56 8.75 -10.75
C VAL A 66 7.00 8.26 -10.66
N HIS A 67 7.30 7.45 -9.64
CA HIS A 67 8.67 6.99 -9.40
C HIS A 67 9.08 5.77 -10.25
N LEU A 68 8.15 4.84 -10.50
CA LEU A 68 8.36 3.67 -11.35
C LEU A 68 8.34 4.04 -12.83
N LYS A 69 7.77 5.21 -13.19
CA LYS A 69 7.57 5.66 -14.57
C LYS A 69 6.77 4.68 -15.43
N THR A 70 6.01 3.78 -14.79
CA THR A 70 5.12 2.81 -15.41
C THR A 70 3.87 2.67 -14.55
N ASN A 71 2.77 2.29 -15.20
CA ASN A 71 1.46 2.08 -14.60
C ASN A 71 1.03 0.60 -14.72
N GLU A 72 1.98 -0.32 -14.87
CA GLU A 72 1.70 -1.75 -15.05
C GLU A 72 1.04 -2.40 -13.82
N GLU A 73 1.26 -1.85 -12.63
CA GLU A 73 0.81 -2.42 -11.36
C GLU A 73 0.21 -1.31 -10.47
N MET A 74 -1.11 -1.12 -10.54
CA MET A 74 -1.83 -0.13 -9.72
C MET A 74 -2.76 -0.80 -8.71
N ILE A 75 -2.94 -0.20 -7.54
CA ILE A 75 -3.91 -0.70 -6.54
C ILE A 75 -5.32 -0.71 -7.13
N GLU A 76 -5.64 0.21 -8.04
CA GLU A 76 -6.91 0.25 -8.74
C GLU A 76 -7.24 -1.06 -9.49
N ASP A 77 -6.23 -1.78 -9.98
CA ASP A 77 -6.37 -3.04 -10.72
C ASP A 77 -6.69 -4.24 -9.81
N TYR A 78 -6.65 -4.05 -8.49
CA TYR A 78 -6.88 -5.10 -7.49
C TYR A 78 -8.16 -4.85 -6.68
N PRO A 79 -9.33 -5.39 -7.09
CA PRO A 79 -10.62 -5.08 -6.47
C PRO A 79 -10.67 -5.33 -4.95
N ASN A 80 -10.05 -6.42 -4.48
CA ASN A 80 -10.01 -6.76 -3.06
C ASN A 80 -9.21 -5.74 -2.26
N LEU A 81 -8.05 -5.33 -2.78
CA LEU A 81 -7.19 -4.34 -2.14
C LEU A 81 -7.83 -2.95 -2.17
N ARG A 82 -8.45 -2.58 -3.29
CA ARG A 82 -9.20 -1.34 -3.44
C ARG A 82 -10.39 -1.26 -2.47
N ASN A 83 -11.13 -2.35 -2.32
CA ASN A 83 -12.25 -2.42 -1.37
C ASN A 83 -11.75 -2.31 0.08
N TYR A 84 -10.67 -3.03 0.41
CA TYR A 84 -10.00 -2.92 1.71
C TYR A 84 -9.62 -1.47 2.06
N LEU A 85 -8.99 -0.75 1.12
CA LEU A 85 -8.63 0.66 1.34
C LEU A 85 -9.86 1.55 1.50
N ARG A 86 -10.89 1.35 0.68
CA ARG A 86 -12.14 2.13 0.77
C ARG A 86 -12.84 1.95 2.11
N GLU A 87 -12.91 0.72 2.62
CA GLU A 87 -13.53 0.44 3.91
C GLU A 87 -12.81 1.17 5.05
N ILE A 88 -11.48 1.14 5.06
CA ILE A 88 -10.69 1.83 6.09
C ILE A 88 -10.79 3.35 5.92
N TYR A 89 -10.71 3.87 4.69
CA TYR A 89 -10.83 5.30 4.40
C TYR A 89 -12.20 5.87 4.82
N GLN A 90 -13.27 5.07 4.72
CA GLN A 90 -14.62 5.47 5.11
C GLN A 90 -14.84 5.59 6.63
N ILE A 91 -13.89 5.11 7.45
CA ILE A 91 -13.94 5.34 8.90
C ILE A 91 -13.87 6.85 9.16
N PRO A 92 -14.84 7.46 9.86
CA PRO A 92 -14.93 8.92 10.00
C PRO A 92 -13.65 9.59 10.53
N GLU A 93 -12.99 8.95 11.49
CA GLU A 93 -11.74 9.43 12.09
C GLU A 93 -10.57 9.35 11.11
N VAL A 94 -10.52 8.28 10.30
CA VAL A 94 -9.49 8.10 9.26
C VAL A 94 -9.69 9.14 8.16
N LYS A 95 -10.92 9.30 7.67
CA LYS A 95 -11.25 10.30 6.66
C LYS A 95 -10.89 11.72 7.08
N LYS A 96 -11.11 12.08 8.34
CA LYS A 96 -10.72 13.38 8.91
C LYS A 96 -9.21 13.57 9.02
N ALA A 97 -8.46 12.48 9.17
CA ALA A 97 -7.01 12.51 9.36
C ALA A 97 -6.20 12.55 8.06
N ILE A 98 -6.83 12.30 6.92
CA ILE A 98 -6.17 12.26 5.62
C ILE A 98 -6.47 13.54 4.84
N SER A 99 -5.40 14.22 4.43
CA SER A 99 -5.43 15.27 3.41
C SER A 99 -4.74 14.71 2.18
N MET A 100 -5.47 14.59 1.07
CA MET A 100 -4.91 14.29 -0.25
C MET A 100 -5.09 15.53 -1.14
#